data_AF-A0A524KEW2-F1
#
_entry.id   AF-A0A524KEW2-F1
#
_cell.length_a   1.000
_cell.length_b   1.000
_cell.length_c   1.000
_cell.angle_alpha   90.00
_cell.angle_beta   90.00
_cell.angle_gamma   90.00
#
_symmetry.space_group_name_H-M   'P 1'
#
loop_
_entity.id
_entity.type
_entity.pdbx_description
1 polymer ?
#
loop_
_entity_poly.entity_id
_entity_poly.type
_entity_poly.pdbx_seq_one_letter_code
_entity_poly.pdbx_strand_id
1 'polypeptide(L)'
;MHPVLLSLLISLGINAAFFVFAALRKTDVVTDLSYSLSFAAVVLMLVLIKGVSDTYRLMAAAMVIIWAARLGSYLLGRILVSRKDHRFDGIRDKPLKFAGFWILQAITVAIVLVPVSITVSNDNVSRSFSIVSIAGAAIWLIGMLLETTADAQKSTFKRSEQSGFMKSGLWSWSRHPNYFGEMLLWAGVYIYCLPELGADSVSALVGPVWITTMLLFVSGIPLLEKAADGKYGGQTDYEEYKRKVSIFLPWPPKRI
;
A
#
# COMPACT_ATOMS: atom_id res chain seq x y z
N MET A 1 14.78 -22.48 5.22
CA MET A 1 13.65 -22.09 4.34
C MET A 1 13.96 -20.73 3.72
N HIS A 2 13.71 -20.54 2.42
CA HIS A 2 13.93 -19.27 1.74
C HIS A 2 13.06 -18.17 2.34
N PRO A 3 13.58 -16.95 2.59
CA PRO A 3 12.85 -15.91 3.33
C PRO A 3 11.56 -15.48 2.65
N VAL A 4 11.55 -15.37 1.31
CA VAL A 4 10.33 -15.02 0.55
C VAL A 4 9.25 -16.10 0.69
N LEU A 5 9.63 -17.39 0.74
CA LEU A 5 8.67 -18.47 0.94
C LEU A 5 8.10 -18.43 2.36
N LEU A 6 8.93 -18.15 3.36
CA LEU A 6 8.48 -17.94 4.74
C LEU A 6 7.48 -16.78 4.82
N SER A 7 7.78 -15.65 4.19
CA SER A 7 6.86 -14.50 4.10
C SER A 7 5.52 -14.87 3.47
N LEU A 8 5.53 -15.66 2.39
CA LEU A 8 4.32 -16.15 1.75
C LEU A 8 3.50 -17.06 2.66
N LEU A 9 4.12 -18.03 3.33
CA LEU A 9 3.43 -18.96 4.21
C LEU A 9 2.80 -18.24 5.42
N ILE A 10 3.55 -17.30 6.02
CA ILE A 10 3.03 -16.46 7.10
C ILE A 10 1.84 -15.63 6.60
N SER A 11 1.99 -14.95 5.47
CA SER A 11 0.95 -14.12 4.88
C SER A 11 -0.31 -14.93 4.55
N LEU A 12 -0.15 -16.12 3.96
CA LEU A 12 -1.25 -17.04 3.69
C LEU A 12 -1.96 -17.49 4.97
N GLY A 13 -1.21 -17.83 6.02
CA GLY A 13 -1.79 -18.21 7.32
C GLY A 13 -2.64 -17.10 7.92
N ILE A 14 -2.13 -15.86 7.94
CA ILE A 14 -2.86 -14.69 8.44
C ILE A 14 -4.13 -14.46 7.61
N ASN A 15 -4.00 -14.40 6.29
CA ASN A 15 -5.13 -14.14 5.39
C ASN A 15 -6.16 -15.27 5.42
N ALA A 16 -5.76 -16.52 5.59
CA ALA A 16 -6.68 -17.64 5.76
C ALA A 16 -7.48 -17.51 7.06
N ALA A 17 -6.85 -17.13 8.18
CA ALA A 17 -7.54 -16.90 9.44
C ALA A 17 -8.58 -15.77 9.34
N PHE A 18 -8.20 -14.65 8.72
CA PHE A 18 -9.13 -13.54 8.48
C PHE A 18 -10.22 -13.90 7.48
N PHE A 19 -9.92 -14.67 6.43
CA PHE A 19 -10.90 -15.16 5.49
C PHE A 19 -11.95 -16.03 6.17
N VAL A 20 -11.55 -16.97 7.03
CA VAL A 20 -12.49 -17.82 7.78
C VAL A 20 -13.41 -16.94 8.62
N PHE A 21 -12.87 -15.99 9.38
CA PHE A 21 -13.68 -15.04 10.15
C PHE A 21 -14.64 -14.23 9.26
N ALA A 22 -14.14 -13.66 8.17
CA ALA A 22 -14.88 -12.81 7.25
C ALA A 22 -15.99 -13.58 6.52
N ALA A 23 -15.73 -14.80 6.10
CA ALA A 23 -16.69 -15.66 5.41
C ALA A 23 -17.81 -16.13 6.35
N LEU A 24 -17.47 -16.54 7.58
CA LEU A 24 -18.46 -16.95 8.58
C LEU A 24 -19.38 -15.79 8.99
N ARG A 25 -18.85 -14.57 9.04
CA ARG A 25 -19.59 -13.36 9.42
C ARG A 25 -20.17 -12.59 8.23
N LYS A 26 -19.92 -13.05 6.99
CA LYS A 26 -20.25 -12.35 5.74
C LYS A 26 -19.88 -10.85 5.78
N THR A 27 -18.69 -10.56 6.29
CA THR A 27 -18.23 -9.18 6.52
C THR A 27 -16.92 -8.90 5.78
N ASP A 28 -16.80 -7.68 5.29
CA ASP A 28 -15.63 -7.10 4.62
C ASP A 28 -14.89 -6.11 5.54
N VAL A 29 -15.39 -5.87 6.76
CA VAL A 29 -14.83 -4.85 7.66
C VAL A 29 -13.35 -5.11 7.99
N VAL A 30 -12.94 -6.38 7.97
CA VAL A 30 -11.59 -6.81 8.31
C VAL A 30 -10.63 -6.90 7.12
N THR A 31 -11.10 -6.75 5.88
CA THR A 31 -10.25 -6.96 4.69
C THR A 31 -9.09 -5.97 4.67
N ASP A 32 -9.40 -4.68 4.79
CA ASP A 32 -8.40 -3.61 4.76
C ASP A 32 -7.43 -3.69 5.97
N LEU A 33 -7.95 -4.00 7.16
CA LEU A 33 -7.14 -4.15 8.37
C LEU A 33 -6.16 -5.32 8.23
N SER A 34 -6.65 -6.46 7.74
CA SER A 34 -5.86 -7.67 7.58
C SER A 34 -4.69 -7.48 6.61
N TYR A 35 -4.84 -6.63 5.58
CA TYR A 35 -3.78 -6.32 4.64
C TYR A 35 -2.61 -5.65 5.35
N SER A 36 -2.85 -4.51 6.03
CA SER A 36 -1.82 -3.81 6.80
C SER A 36 -1.22 -4.67 7.90
N LEU A 37 -2.04 -5.46 8.61
CA LEU A 37 -1.57 -6.34 9.67
C LEU A 37 -0.65 -7.44 9.12
N SER A 38 -0.95 -7.97 7.94
CA SER A 38 -0.11 -8.99 7.29
C SER A 38 1.30 -8.46 7.02
N PHE A 39 1.43 -7.22 6.53
CA PHE A 39 2.75 -6.59 6.32
C PHE A 39 3.55 -6.49 7.62
N ALA A 40 2.94 -5.92 8.67
CA ALA A 40 3.60 -5.75 9.96
C ALA A 40 3.97 -7.09 10.60
N ALA A 41 3.04 -8.05 10.60
CA ALA A 41 3.23 -9.35 11.23
C ALA A 41 4.30 -10.20 10.53
N VAL A 42 4.33 -10.22 9.18
CA VAL A 42 5.36 -10.94 8.42
C VAL A 42 6.74 -10.40 8.78
N VAL A 43 6.93 -9.08 8.73
CA VAL A 43 8.23 -8.46 9.02
C VAL A 43 8.64 -8.66 10.48
N LEU A 44 7.71 -8.51 11.42
CA LEU A 44 7.98 -8.75 12.84
C LEU A 44 8.39 -10.21 13.10
N MET A 45 7.69 -11.17 12.50
CA MET A 45 8.03 -12.59 12.62
C MET A 45 9.41 -12.89 12.02
N LEU A 46 9.75 -12.30 10.88
CA LEU A 46 11.09 -12.47 10.31
C LEU A 46 12.18 -11.91 11.25
N VAL A 47 11.99 -10.72 11.81
CA VAL A 47 12.91 -10.11 12.79
C VAL A 47 13.09 -11.03 14.00
N LEU A 48 12.00 -11.57 14.54
CA LEU A 48 12.04 -12.47 15.71
C LEU A 48 12.71 -13.81 15.38
N ILE A 49 12.34 -14.45 14.27
CA ILE A 49 12.89 -15.76 13.85
C ILE A 49 14.38 -15.65 13.53
N LYS A 50 14.81 -14.53 12.93
CA LYS A 50 16.20 -14.28 12.54
C LYS A 50 17.04 -13.66 13.66
N GLY A 51 16.43 -13.30 14.80
CA GLY A 51 17.15 -12.68 15.91
C GLY A 51 17.83 -11.38 15.51
N VAL A 52 17.19 -10.57 14.66
CA VAL A 52 17.78 -9.35 14.13
C VAL A 52 17.95 -8.31 15.24
N SER A 53 19.18 -7.82 15.41
CA SER A 53 19.53 -6.81 16.42
C SER A 53 20.22 -5.58 15.84
N ASP A 54 20.62 -5.59 14.57
CA ASP A 54 21.30 -4.44 13.96
C ASP A 54 20.33 -3.37 13.46
N THR A 55 20.78 -2.13 13.55
CA THR A 55 19.99 -0.94 13.22
C THR A 55 19.54 -0.91 11.76
N TYR A 56 20.34 -1.46 10.83
CA TYR A 56 20.02 -1.42 9.41
C TYR A 56 18.80 -2.29 9.07
N ARG A 57 18.82 -3.58 9.47
CA ARG A 57 17.68 -4.48 9.26
C ARG A 57 16.46 -4.08 10.10
N LEU A 58 16.68 -3.56 11.32
CA LEU A 58 15.60 -3.00 12.14
C LEU A 58 14.95 -1.76 11.50
N MET A 59 15.70 -0.91 10.82
CA MET A 59 15.16 0.24 10.10
C MET A 59 14.33 -0.20 8.88
N ALA A 60 14.82 -1.18 8.08
CA ALA A 60 14.02 -1.76 7.00
C ALA A 60 12.68 -2.30 7.50
N ALA A 61 12.71 -3.00 8.65
CA ALA A 61 11.51 -3.49 9.30
C ALA A 61 10.59 -2.35 9.80
N ALA A 62 11.17 -1.32 10.43
CA ALA A 62 10.45 -0.17 10.93
C ALA A 62 9.74 0.61 9.81
N MET A 63 10.38 0.78 8.65
CA MET A 63 9.76 1.44 7.48
C MET A 63 8.45 0.76 7.08
N VAL A 64 8.41 -0.58 7.06
CA VAL A 64 7.18 -1.33 6.77
C VAL A 64 6.18 -1.22 7.91
N ILE A 65 6.62 -1.40 9.16
CA ILE A 65 5.72 -1.41 10.33
C ILE A 65 5.07 -0.03 10.52
N ILE A 66 5.81 1.06 10.34
CA ILE A 66 5.29 2.43 10.43
C ILE A 66 4.26 2.68 9.32
N TRP A 67 4.57 2.28 8.09
CA TRP A 67 3.60 2.38 6.98
C TRP A 67 2.34 1.56 7.27
N ALA A 68 2.50 0.30 7.68
CA ALA A 68 1.40 -0.61 7.99
C ALA A 68 0.53 -0.09 9.14
N ALA A 69 1.13 0.42 10.21
CA ALA A 69 0.41 1.03 11.32
C ALA A 69 -0.38 2.26 10.85
N ARG A 70 0.23 3.13 10.03
CA ARG A 70 -0.45 4.33 9.51
C ARG A 70 -1.60 3.97 8.58
N LEU A 71 -1.36 3.13 7.57
CA LEU A 71 -2.39 2.72 6.62
C LEU A 71 -3.52 1.94 7.31
N GLY A 72 -3.17 1.00 8.19
CA GLY A 72 -4.14 0.21 8.95
C GLY A 72 -5.02 1.08 9.83
N SER A 73 -4.44 2.05 10.54
CA SER A 73 -5.20 3.00 11.37
C SER A 73 -6.15 3.86 10.53
N TYR A 74 -5.68 4.33 9.37
CA TYR A 74 -6.47 5.13 8.43
C TYR A 74 -7.68 4.34 7.89
N LEU A 75 -7.43 3.13 7.38
CA LEU A 75 -8.47 2.30 6.79
C LEU A 75 -9.46 1.76 7.85
N LEU A 76 -8.96 1.42 9.05
CA LEU A 76 -9.81 1.01 10.17
C LEU A 76 -10.74 2.15 10.59
N GLY A 77 -10.21 3.36 10.77
CA GLY A 77 -11.03 4.54 11.07
C GLY A 77 -12.11 4.79 10.01
N ARG A 78 -11.77 4.60 8.74
CA ARG A 78 -12.71 4.75 7.61
C ARG A 78 -13.84 3.71 7.65
N ILE A 79 -13.50 2.43 7.80
CA ILE A 79 -14.49 1.35 7.72
C ILE A 79 -15.40 1.30 8.95
N LEU A 80 -14.93 1.75 10.12
CA LEU A 80 -15.77 1.89 11.31
C LEU A 80 -16.87 2.95 11.13
N VAL A 81 -16.62 3.98 10.31
CA VAL A 81 -17.62 5.00 9.94
C VAL A 81 -18.53 4.50 8.83
N SER A 82 -18.00 3.97 7.72
CA SER A 82 -18.83 3.56 6.58
C SER A 82 -19.57 2.25 6.80
N ARG A 83 -19.08 1.38 7.70
CA ARG A 83 -19.56 0.03 8.07
C ARG A 83 -19.63 -0.99 6.93
N LYS A 84 -19.48 -0.54 5.68
CA LYS A 84 -19.44 -1.36 4.47
C LYS A 84 -18.42 -0.79 3.49
N ASP A 85 -17.84 -1.70 2.73
CA ASP A 85 -17.04 -1.45 1.55
C ASP A 85 -17.75 -1.98 0.32
N HIS A 86 -18.18 -1.05 -0.54
CA HIS A 86 -18.89 -1.34 -1.78
C HIS A 86 -18.10 -2.21 -2.76
N ARG A 87 -16.77 -2.28 -2.63
CA ARG A 87 -15.92 -3.16 -3.46
C ARG A 87 -16.31 -4.63 -3.34
N PHE A 88 -16.91 -5.03 -2.22
CA PHE A 88 -17.28 -6.43 -1.94
C PHE A 88 -18.77 -6.72 -2.12
N ASP A 89 -19.57 -5.76 -2.58
CA ASP A 89 -21.01 -5.98 -2.80
C ASP A 89 -21.21 -7.09 -3.85
N GLY A 90 -21.96 -8.14 -3.48
CA GLY A 90 -22.17 -9.35 -4.30
C GLY A 90 -20.99 -10.32 -4.41
N ILE A 91 -19.83 -10.01 -3.79
CA ILE A 91 -18.66 -10.89 -3.69
C ILE A 91 -18.68 -11.70 -2.38
N ARG A 92 -19.12 -11.09 -1.27
CA ARG A 92 -19.15 -11.72 0.07
C ARG A 92 -19.99 -13.02 0.11
N ASP A 93 -21.03 -13.08 -0.71
CA ASP A 93 -21.92 -14.24 -0.80
C ASP A 93 -21.38 -15.36 -1.71
N LYS A 94 -20.22 -15.15 -2.35
CA LYS A 94 -19.60 -16.10 -3.29
C LYS A 94 -18.25 -16.57 -2.72
N PRO A 95 -18.20 -17.66 -1.95
CA PRO A 95 -17.01 -18.08 -1.19
C PRO A 95 -15.74 -18.18 -2.04
N LEU A 96 -15.82 -18.74 -3.25
CA LEU A 96 -14.65 -18.88 -4.13
C LEU A 96 -14.11 -17.53 -4.64
N LYS A 97 -15.00 -16.59 -5.00
CA LYS A 97 -14.58 -15.25 -5.43
C LYS A 97 -14.01 -14.46 -4.27
N PHE A 98 -14.59 -14.61 -3.09
CA PHE A 98 -14.09 -13.97 -1.88
C PHE A 98 -12.71 -14.55 -1.50
N ALA A 99 -12.55 -15.88 -1.48
CA ALA A 99 -11.26 -16.53 -1.23
C ALA A 99 -10.17 -16.08 -2.23
N GLY A 100 -10.52 -15.90 -3.50
CA GLY A 100 -9.60 -15.37 -4.52
C GLY A 100 -9.02 -13.99 -4.14
N PHE A 101 -9.82 -13.10 -3.55
CA PHE A 101 -9.35 -11.81 -3.05
C PHE A 101 -8.32 -12.00 -1.92
N TRP A 102 -8.62 -12.85 -0.94
CA TRP A 102 -7.73 -13.11 0.21
C TRP A 102 -6.40 -13.76 -0.20
N ILE A 103 -6.44 -14.67 -1.18
CA ILE A 103 -5.23 -15.29 -1.74
C ILE A 103 -4.39 -14.25 -2.49
N LEU A 104 -5.02 -13.43 -3.35
CA LEU A 104 -4.33 -12.36 -4.06
C LEU A 104 -3.70 -11.35 -3.08
N GLN A 105 -4.42 -11.03 -2.01
CA GLN A 105 -3.94 -10.17 -0.94
C GLN A 105 -2.71 -10.78 -0.26
N ALA A 106 -2.76 -12.06 0.11
CA ALA A 106 -1.64 -12.75 0.74
C ALA A 106 -0.39 -12.80 -0.14
N ILE A 107 -0.57 -13.11 -1.44
CA ILE A 107 0.49 -13.13 -2.44
C ILE A 107 1.07 -11.73 -2.62
N THR A 108 0.23 -10.70 -2.70
CA THR A 108 0.66 -9.30 -2.84
C THR A 108 1.56 -8.89 -1.68
N VAL A 109 1.18 -9.19 -0.44
CA VAL A 109 2.02 -8.91 0.74
C VAL A 109 3.40 -9.55 0.59
N ALA A 110 3.46 -10.82 0.20
CA ALA A 110 4.73 -11.55 0.05
C ALA A 110 5.61 -10.97 -1.07
N ILE A 111 5.02 -10.63 -2.22
CA ILE A 111 5.74 -10.04 -3.36
C ILE A 111 6.29 -8.65 -3.01
N VAL A 112 5.46 -7.79 -2.43
CA VAL A 112 5.88 -6.42 -2.05
C VAL A 112 6.97 -6.44 -0.99
N LEU A 113 6.94 -7.44 -0.09
CA LEU A 113 7.95 -7.63 0.94
C LEU A 113 9.23 -8.33 0.49
N VAL A 114 9.38 -8.74 -0.77
CA VAL A 114 10.61 -9.40 -1.26
C VAL A 114 11.90 -8.66 -0.84
N PRO A 115 12.08 -7.35 -1.13
CA PRO A 115 13.31 -6.65 -0.75
C PRO A 115 13.59 -6.72 0.75
N VAL A 116 12.57 -6.46 1.59
CA VAL A 116 12.71 -6.46 3.05
C VAL A 116 12.94 -7.88 3.58
N SER A 117 12.29 -8.88 3.01
CA SER A 117 12.41 -10.28 3.45
C SER A 117 13.84 -10.79 3.24
N ILE A 118 14.44 -10.46 2.10
CA ILE A 118 15.83 -10.78 1.78
C ILE A 118 16.76 -10.03 2.73
N THR A 119 16.62 -8.71 2.83
CA THR A 119 17.46 -7.87 3.71
C THR A 119 17.42 -8.31 5.18
N VAL A 120 16.23 -8.51 5.76
CA VAL A 120 16.08 -8.93 7.16
C VAL A 120 16.69 -10.32 7.40
N SER A 121 16.72 -11.18 6.38
CA SER A 121 17.21 -12.55 6.49
C SER A 121 18.66 -12.74 6.04
N ASN A 122 19.34 -11.67 5.64
CA ASN A 122 20.72 -11.72 5.18
C ASN A 122 21.69 -11.60 6.36
N ASP A 123 22.47 -12.65 6.60
CA ASP A 123 23.42 -12.71 7.73
C ASP A 123 24.85 -12.28 7.36
N ASN A 124 25.13 -12.09 6.07
CA ASN A 124 26.48 -12.07 5.51
C ASN A 124 26.99 -10.70 5.04
N VAL A 125 26.24 -9.61 5.19
CA VAL A 125 26.55 -8.34 4.51
C VAL A 125 26.83 -7.17 5.47
N SER A 126 27.52 -6.17 4.94
CA SER A 126 28.04 -4.98 5.62
C SER A 126 26.92 -4.13 6.21
N ARG A 127 26.75 -4.25 7.52
CA ARG A 127 25.74 -3.61 8.40
C ARG A 127 25.84 -2.06 8.51
N SER A 128 26.32 -1.37 7.48
CA SER A 128 26.56 0.07 7.48
C SER A 128 25.58 0.81 6.55
N PHE A 129 25.18 2.01 6.97
CA PHE A 129 24.31 2.87 6.17
C PHE A 129 25.09 3.44 4.97
N SER A 130 24.80 2.92 3.78
CA SER A 130 25.32 3.50 2.54
C SER A 130 24.56 4.78 2.16
N ILE A 131 25.14 5.61 1.27
CA ILE A 131 24.45 6.77 0.68
C ILE A 131 23.15 6.37 -0.03
N VAL A 132 23.15 5.18 -0.65
CA VAL A 132 21.98 4.60 -1.33
C VAL A 132 20.88 4.30 -0.31
N SER A 133 21.23 3.74 0.84
CA SER A 133 20.28 3.46 1.91
C SER A 133 19.68 4.73 2.50
N ILE A 134 20.50 5.77 2.70
CA ILE A 134 20.02 7.08 3.17
C ILE A 134 19.05 7.70 2.14
N ALA A 135 19.38 7.64 0.85
CA ALA A 135 18.49 8.10 -0.21
C ALA A 135 17.17 7.32 -0.24
N GLY A 136 17.22 5.99 -0.08
CA GLY A 136 16.02 5.15 0.00
C GLY A 136 15.12 5.51 1.18
N ALA A 137 15.70 5.73 2.37
CA ALA A 137 14.97 6.18 3.54
C ALA A 137 14.34 7.58 3.33
N ALA A 138 15.04 8.50 2.68
CA ALA A 138 14.52 9.83 2.35
C ALA A 138 13.35 9.76 1.36
N ILE A 139 13.47 8.96 0.30
CA ILE A 139 12.39 8.71 -0.67
C ILE A 139 11.18 8.09 0.02
N TRP A 140 11.41 7.13 0.92
CA TRP A 140 10.35 6.52 1.72
C TRP A 140 9.62 7.54 2.58
N LEU A 141 10.36 8.43 3.27
CA LEU A 141 9.77 9.47 4.09
C LEU A 141 8.93 10.45 3.25
N ILE A 142 9.43 10.85 2.08
CA ILE A 142 8.68 11.72 1.15
C ILE A 142 7.37 11.03 0.71
N GLY A 143 7.44 9.75 0.32
CA GLY A 143 6.26 8.97 -0.07
C GLY A 143 5.25 8.86 1.08
N MET A 144 5.72 8.59 2.29
CA MET A 144 4.91 8.55 3.51
C MET A 144 4.20 9.88 3.78
N LEU A 145 4.92 11.01 3.67
CA LEU A 145 4.35 12.34 3.89
C LEU A 145 3.31 12.70 2.83
N LEU A 146 3.58 12.40 1.56
CA LEU A 146 2.65 12.64 0.46
C LEU A 146 1.35 11.85 0.65
N GLU A 147 1.47 10.55 0.91
CA GLU A 147 0.31 9.69 1.09
C GLU A 147 -0.52 10.10 2.32
N THR A 148 0.14 10.31 3.46
CA THR A 148 -0.53 10.74 4.70
C THR A 148 -1.23 12.08 4.52
N THR A 149 -0.59 13.04 3.86
CA THR A 149 -1.17 14.37 3.61
C THR A 149 -2.36 14.29 2.66
N ALA A 150 -2.25 13.52 1.58
CA ALA A 150 -3.33 13.34 0.61
C ALA A 150 -4.57 12.70 1.26
N ASP A 151 -4.37 11.67 2.07
CA ASP A 151 -5.45 10.99 2.79
C ASP A 151 -6.09 11.89 3.86
N ALA A 152 -5.29 12.67 4.59
CA ALA A 152 -5.78 13.64 5.57
C ALA A 152 -6.63 14.73 4.88
N GLN A 153 -6.15 15.29 3.77
CA GLN A 153 -6.88 16.27 2.97
C GLN A 153 -8.24 15.71 2.50
N LYS A 154 -8.25 14.50 1.94
CA LYS A 154 -9.47 13.83 1.47
C LYS A 154 -10.45 13.55 2.61
N SER A 155 -9.95 13.18 3.78
CA SER A 155 -10.78 12.88 4.96
C SER A 155 -11.40 14.13 5.55
N THR A 156 -10.64 15.23 5.60
CA THR A 156 -11.15 16.53 6.03
C THR A 156 -12.22 17.04 5.07
N PHE A 157 -12.02 16.93 3.76
CA PHE A 157 -13.04 17.28 2.77
C PHE A 157 -14.33 16.46 2.93
N LYS A 158 -14.22 15.16 3.17
CA LYS A 158 -15.40 14.31 3.41
C LYS A 158 -16.16 14.69 4.69
N ARG A 159 -15.46 15.18 5.71
CA ARG A 159 -16.07 15.62 6.98
C ARG A 159 -16.66 17.03 6.93
N SER A 160 -16.24 17.88 6.00
CA SER A 160 -16.73 19.25 5.89
C SER A 160 -18.09 19.36 5.18
N GLU A 161 -18.70 18.24 4.80
CA GLU A 161 -20.00 18.16 4.07
C GLU A 161 -20.06 19.00 2.79
N GLN A 162 -18.90 19.42 2.27
CA GLN A 162 -18.82 20.14 1.01
C GLN A 162 -19.30 19.25 -0.13
N SER A 163 -20.21 19.77 -0.95
CA SER A 163 -20.68 19.08 -2.15
C SER A 163 -19.54 18.93 -3.18
N GLY A 164 -19.60 17.86 -3.96
CA GLY A 164 -18.65 17.62 -5.06
C GLY A 164 -17.52 16.66 -4.70
N PHE A 165 -16.31 16.95 -5.19
CA PHE A 165 -15.13 16.10 -5.10
C PHE A 165 -13.90 16.90 -4.66
N MET A 166 -12.93 16.19 -4.08
CA MET A 166 -11.68 16.78 -3.59
C MET A 166 -10.81 17.25 -4.76
N LYS A 167 -10.54 18.56 -4.85
CA LYS A 167 -9.77 19.18 -5.96
C LYS A 167 -8.73 20.21 -5.52
N SER A 168 -8.44 20.31 -4.22
CA SER A 168 -7.48 21.28 -3.63
C SER A 168 -6.27 20.58 -2.98
N GLY A 169 -5.26 21.35 -2.59
CA GLY A 169 -4.06 20.80 -1.97
C GLY A 169 -3.28 19.90 -2.92
N LEU A 170 -2.89 18.70 -2.48
CA LEU A 170 -2.20 17.74 -3.35
C LEU A 170 -3.11 17.23 -4.48
N TRP A 171 -4.42 17.23 -4.25
CA TRP A 171 -5.42 16.79 -5.23
C TRP A 171 -5.58 17.75 -6.40
N SER A 172 -5.03 18.97 -6.35
CA SER A 172 -4.97 19.84 -7.53
C SER A 172 -3.79 19.53 -8.44
N TRP A 173 -2.77 18.80 -7.98
CA TRP A 173 -1.57 18.46 -8.77
C TRP A 173 -1.63 17.05 -9.36
N SER A 174 -2.30 16.14 -8.66
CA SER A 174 -2.58 14.78 -9.12
C SER A 174 -3.97 14.38 -8.67
N ARG A 175 -4.65 13.56 -9.47
CA ARG A 175 -5.95 12.98 -9.11
C ARG A 175 -5.82 11.81 -8.14
N HIS A 176 -4.63 11.22 -8.01
CA HIS A 176 -4.33 10.14 -7.07
C HIS A 176 -2.96 10.36 -6.38
N PRO A 177 -2.79 11.48 -5.64
CA PRO A 177 -1.52 11.82 -5.02
C PRO A 177 -1.12 10.86 -3.90
N ASN A 178 -2.10 10.22 -3.26
CA ASN A 178 -1.87 9.19 -2.25
C ASN A 178 -1.20 7.95 -2.87
N TYR A 179 -1.67 7.46 -4.03
CA TYR A 179 -1.05 6.33 -4.71
C TYR A 179 0.34 6.65 -5.25
N PHE A 180 0.59 7.91 -5.64
CA PHE A 180 1.95 8.33 -5.98
C PHE A 180 2.88 8.28 -4.75
N GLY A 181 2.39 8.71 -3.58
CA GLY A 181 3.09 8.55 -2.31
C GLY A 181 3.40 7.09 -1.98
N GLU A 182 2.41 6.19 -2.17
CA GLU A 182 2.57 4.75 -1.96
C GLU A 182 3.58 4.12 -2.94
N MET A 183 3.58 4.51 -4.21
CA MET A 183 4.60 4.09 -5.17
C MET A 183 6.00 4.53 -4.71
N LEU A 184 6.15 5.81 -4.34
CA LEU A 184 7.43 6.35 -3.89
C LEU A 184 7.93 5.65 -2.63
N LEU A 185 7.07 5.37 -1.65
CA LEU A 185 7.53 4.74 -0.43
C LEU A 185 8.01 3.31 -0.65
N TRP A 186 7.34 2.52 -1.50
CA TRP A 186 7.79 1.17 -1.81
C TRP A 186 9.06 1.16 -2.68
N ALA A 187 9.20 2.12 -3.60
CA ALA A 187 10.46 2.35 -4.29
C ALA A 187 11.58 2.73 -3.30
N GLY A 188 11.29 3.59 -2.32
CA GLY A 188 12.22 3.97 -1.25
C GLY A 188 12.66 2.79 -0.39
N VAL A 189 11.74 1.88 -0.02
CA VAL A 189 12.06 0.63 0.68
C VAL A 189 13.01 -0.24 -0.14
N TYR A 190 12.74 -0.42 -1.44
CA TYR A 190 13.62 -1.18 -2.32
C TYR A 190 15.03 -0.55 -2.40
N ILE A 191 15.10 0.77 -2.64
CA ILE A 191 16.38 1.50 -2.71
C ILE A 191 17.13 1.40 -1.37
N TYR A 192 16.41 1.46 -0.24
CA TYR A 192 17.01 1.30 1.09
C TYR A 192 17.75 -0.04 1.21
N CYS A 193 17.07 -1.11 0.79
CA CYS A 193 17.52 -2.50 0.85
C CYS A 193 18.60 -2.83 -0.19
N LEU A 194 18.66 -2.07 -1.30
CA LEU A 194 19.45 -2.38 -2.49
C LEU A 194 20.91 -2.81 -2.25
N PRO A 195 21.69 -2.15 -1.36
CA PRO A 195 23.08 -2.54 -1.11
C PRO A 195 23.24 -3.97 -0.58
N GLU A 196 22.20 -4.52 0.05
CA GLU A 196 22.21 -5.80 0.75
C GLU A 196 21.51 -6.91 -0.05
N LEU A 197 20.91 -6.57 -1.20
CA LEU A 197 20.24 -7.53 -2.06
C LEU A 197 21.22 -8.34 -2.92
N GLY A 198 22.41 -7.81 -3.19
CA GLY A 198 23.42 -8.50 -4.00
C GLY A 198 22.87 -9.02 -5.34
N ALA A 199 22.99 -10.33 -5.57
CA ALA A 199 22.49 -11.00 -6.77
C ALA A 199 20.96 -10.93 -6.93
N ASP A 200 20.22 -10.78 -5.82
CA ASP A 200 18.75 -10.73 -5.84
C ASP A 200 18.20 -9.33 -6.17
N SER A 201 19.05 -8.31 -6.32
CA SER A 201 18.66 -6.92 -6.58
C SER A 201 17.64 -6.78 -7.71
N VAL A 202 17.88 -7.41 -8.87
CA VAL A 202 16.95 -7.38 -10.00
C VAL A 202 15.63 -8.09 -9.67
N SER A 203 15.69 -9.25 -9.02
CA SER A 203 14.49 -10.01 -8.67
C SER A 203 13.62 -9.26 -7.65
N ALA A 204 14.24 -8.54 -6.72
CA ALA A 204 13.56 -7.80 -5.67
C ALA A 204 12.81 -6.55 -6.17
N LEU A 205 13.10 -6.08 -7.39
CA LEU A 205 12.27 -5.07 -8.07
C LEU A 205 10.81 -5.52 -8.24
N VAL A 206 10.55 -6.84 -8.21
CA VAL A 206 9.19 -7.38 -8.29
C VAL A 206 8.26 -6.75 -7.24
N GLY A 207 8.76 -6.40 -6.06
CA GLY A 207 7.97 -5.79 -4.99
C GLY A 207 7.41 -4.41 -5.37
N PRO A 208 8.24 -3.38 -5.55
CA PRO A 208 7.77 -2.04 -5.94
C PRO A 208 7.08 -2.04 -7.30
N VAL A 209 7.50 -2.88 -8.26
CA VAL A 209 6.82 -2.98 -9.56
C VAL A 209 5.41 -3.54 -9.38
N TRP A 210 5.23 -4.61 -8.62
CA TRP A 210 3.93 -5.25 -8.40
C TRP A 210 2.91 -4.28 -7.78
N ILE A 211 3.26 -3.61 -6.68
CA ILE A 211 2.33 -2.68 -6.04
C ILE A 211 2.00 -1.50 -6.96
N THR A 212 2.98 -0.98 -7.70
CA THR A 212 2.76 0.08 -8.68
C THR A 212 1.82 -0.37 -9.80
N THR A 213 2.00 -1.58 -10.33
CA THR A 213 1.11 -2.16 -11.35
C THR A 213 -0.32 -2.35 -10.81
N MET A 214 -0.46 -2.86 -9.59
CA MET A 214 -1.78 -3.03 -8.95
C MET A 214 -2.49 -1.68 -8.78
N LEU A 215 -1.76 -0.66 -8.33
CA LEU A 215 -2.29 0.68 -8.14
C LEU A 215 -2.68 1.34 -9.47
N LEU A 216 -1.85 1.25 -10.51
CA LEU A 216 -2.08 1.96 -11.77
C LEU A 216 -3.09 1.26 -12.69
N PHE A 217 -3.14 -0.07 -12.67
CA PHE A 217 -3.81 -0.83 -13.74
C PHE A 217 -4.86 -1.84 -13.27
N VAL A 218 -4.92 -2.17 -11.98
CA VAL A 218 -5.80 -3.25 -11.50
C VAL A 218 -6.80 -2.75 -10.46
N SER A 219 -6.37 -2.59 -9.21
CA SER A 219 -7.27 -2.36 -8.07
C SER A 219 -7.28 -0.90 -7.56
N GLY A 220 -6.32 -0.08 -7.99
CA GLY A 220 -6.21 1.32 -7.57
C GLY A 220 -6.98 2.30 -8.44
N ILE A 221 -6.27 3.03 -9.30
CA ILE A 221 -6.75 4.14 -10.11
C ILE A 221 -7.94 3.76 -11.00
N PRO A 222 -7.93 2.65 -11.77
CA PRO A 222 -9.01 2.40 -12.73
C PRO A 222 -10.38 2.24 -12.07
N LEU A 223 -10.43 1.55 -10.92
CA LEU A 223 -11.67 1.36 -10.18
C LEU A 223 -12.17 2.68 -9.57
N LEU A 224 -11.26 3.50 -9.03
CA LEU A 224 -11.62 4.78 -8.43
C LEU A 224 -12.06 5.82 -9.46
N GLU A 225 -11.40 5.86 -10.61
CA GLU A 225 -11.77 6.74 -11.73
C GLU A 225 -13.15 6.36 -12.26
N LYS A 226 -13.40 5.06 -12.48
CA LYS A 226 -14.72 4.59 -12.93
C LYS A 226 -15.83 4.93 -11.91
N ALA A 227 -15.55 4.78 -10.62
CA ALA A 227 -16.51 5.12 -9.57
C ALA A 227 -16.75 6.64 -9.49
N ALA A 228 -15.72 7.45 -9.68
CA ALA A 228 -15.84 8.90 -9.70
C ALA A 228 -16.60 9.37 -10.95
N ASP A 229 -16.35 8.78 -12.11
CA ASP A 229 -17.08 9.05 -13.36
C ASP A 229 -18.57 8.72 -13.23
N GLY A 230 -18.90 7.60 -12.60
CA GLY A 230 -20.30 7.25 -12.33
C GLY A 230 -21.01 8.22 -11.37
N LYS A 231 -20.28 8.92 -10.50
CA LYS A 231 -20.84 9.82 -9.49
C LYS A 231 -20.87 11.29 -9.93
N TYR A 232 -19.84 11.74 -10.64
CA TYR A 232 -19.60 13.15 -10.97
C TYR A 232 -19.55 13.42 -12.48
N GLY A 233 -19.55 12.37 -13.31
CA GLY A 233 -19.52 12.50 -14.76
C GLY A 233 -20.67 13.37 -15.28
N GLY A 234 -20.36 14.18 -16.30
CA GLY A 234 -21.30 15.14 -16.87
C GLY A 234 -21.40 16.48 -16.12
N GLN A 235 -20.79 16.62 -14.94
CA GLN A 235 -20.65 17.91 -14.27
C GLN A 235 -19.50 18.69 -14.89
N THR A 236 -19.77 19.94 -15.32
CA THR A 236 -18.79 20.78 -16.02
C THR A 236 -17.48 20.95 -15.24
N ASP A 237 -17.55 21.15 -13.93
CA ASP A 237 -16.38 21.37 -13.08
C ASP A 237 -15.55 20.10 -12.87
N TYR A 238 -16.19 18.91 -12.85
CA TYR A 238 -15.51 17.63 -12.80
C TYR A 238 -14.76 17.31 -14.09
N GLU A 239 -15.41 17.51 -15.24
CA GLU A 239 -14.76 17.28 -16.54
C GLU A 239 -13.59 18.25 -16.76
N GLU A 240 -13.73 19.50 -16.32
CA GLU A 240 -12.63 20.48 -16.37
C GLU A 240 -11.46 20.06 -15.48
N TYR A 241 -11.74 19.60 -14.26
CA TYR A 241 -10.73 19.06 -13.35
C TYR A 241 -9.98 17.88 -13.98
N LYS A 242 -10.68 16.91 -14.57
CA LYS A 242 -10.04 15.77 -15.25
C LYS A 242 -9.15 16.18 -16.43
N ARG A 243 -9.55 17.19 -17.20
CA ARG A 243 -8.75 17.70 -18.32
C ARG A 243 -7.48 18.42 -17.84
N LYS A 244 -7.56 19.15 -16.73
CA LYS A 244 -6.47 19.98 -16.22
C LYS A 244 -5.46 19.21 -15.35
N VAL A 245 -5.93 18.26 -14.55
CA VAL A 245 -5.14 17.62 -13.50
C VAL A 245 -4.64 16.24 -13.92
N SER A 246 -3.33 16.04 -13.78
CA SER A 246 -2.65 14.77 -14.07
C SER A 246 -3.27 13.62 -13.26
N ILE A 247 -3.37 12.43 -13.86
CA ILE A 247 -3.97 11.28 -13.18
C ILE A 247 -3.12 10.80 -11.99
N PHE A 248 -1.79 10.80 -12.14
CA PHE A 248 -0.90 10.13 -11.20
C PHE A 248 0.30 10.98 -10.81
N LEU A 249 1.12 11.42 -11.77
CA LEU A 249 2.27 12.27 -11.49
C LEU A 249 1.81 13.66 -11.01
N PRO A 250 2.37 14.21 -9.92
CA PRO A 250 1.99 15.52 -9.39
C PRO A 250 2.58 16.65 -10.24
N TRP A 251 1.94 16.92 -11.38
CA TRP A 251 2.32 17.98 -12.30
C TRP A 251 1.44 19.23 -12.14
N PRO A 252 1.98 20.43 -12.44
CA PRO A 252 1.16 21.64 -12.47
C PRO A 252 -0.06 21.46 -13.39
N PRO A 253 -1.26 21.94 -12.97
CA PRO A 253 -2.45 21.87 -13.80
C PRO A 253 -2.24 22.53 -15.17
N LYS A 254 -2.78 21.91 -16.22
CA LYS A 254 -2.76 22.49 -17.56
C LYS A 254 -3.55 23.80 -17.58
N ARG A 255 -3.01 24.82 -18.27
CA ARG A 255 -3.75 26.02 -18.64
C ARG A 255 -4.54 25.68 -19.91
N ILE A 256 -5.86 25.64 -19.79
CA ILE A 256 -6.82 25.36 -20.87
C ILE A 256 -7.78 26.54 -20.91
#